data_AF-A0A662R0P4-F1
#
_entry.id   AF-A0A662R0P4-F1
#
_cell.length_a   1.000
_cell.length_b   1.000
_cell.length_c   1.000
_cell.angle_alpha   90.00
_cell.angle_beta   90.00
_cell.angle_gamma   90.00
#
_symmetry.space_group_name_H-M   'P 1'
#
loop_
_entity.id
_entity.type
_entity.pdbx_description
1 polymer ?
#
loop_
_entity_poly.entity_id
_entity_poly.type
_entity_poly.pdbx_seq_one_letter_code
_entity_poly.pdbx_strand_id
1 'polypeptide(L)'
;NGIGGDIVTFPIHRTHLITTLLILTIIIGVVHINLGLIAGFVNVLKKHGMKAAILEKISWMVLQLGAFLLLFGMMGIIPTPMPGAGILIISIVMLIAGEGATAILELPSILSNILSYSRLLAVGLSSIGIASAVNTMSDMLISNGGFFIIFAVIVFILGHTLNTALSIIAPGLHALRLQYVEFFTKFYKGGGRIYNPFGYKRIYTEE
;
A
#
# COMPACT_ATOMS: atom_id res chain seq x y z
N ASN A 1 3.34 23.96 -11.28
CA ASN A 1 3.77 22.98 -12.30
C ASN A 1 3.72 21.59 -11.69
N GLY A 2 2.62 20.88 -11.93
CA GLY A 2 2.47 19.49 -11.48
C GLY A 2 3.45 18.58 -12.21
N ILE A 3 3.90 17.53 -11.52
CA ILE A 3 4.70 16.47 -12.12
C ILE A 3 3.84 15.84 -13.22
N GLY A 4 4.25 15.99 -14.48
CA GLY A 4 3.50 15.50 -15.65
C GLY A 4 2.84 16.56 -16.53
N GLY A 5 3.03 17.86 -16.28
CA GLY A 5 2.55 18.91 -17.20
C GLY A 5 1.06 19.24 -17.12
N ASP A 6 0.28 18.48 -16.36
CA ASP A 6 -1.13 18.80 -16.12
C ASP A 6 -1.29 19.80 -14.97
N ILE A 7 -2.05 20.86 -15.25
CA ILE A 7 -2.50 21.85 -14.27
C ILE A 7 -3.39 21.17 -13.23
N VAL A 8 -2.92 21.14 -11.99
CA VAL A 8 -3.69 20.68 -10.83
C VAL A 8 -4.82 21.69 -10.56
N THR A 9 -5.96 21.50 -11.22
CA THR A 9 -7.20 22.23 -10.94
C THR A 9 -8.05 21.39 -9.98
N PHE A 10 -8.36 21.94 -8.82
CA PHE A 10 -9.43 21.42 -7.97
C PHE A 10 -10.76 21.80 -8.64
N PRO A 11 -11.69 20.87 -8.94
CA PRO A 11 -11.87 19.51 -8.39
C PRO A 11 -11.32 18.35 -9.26
N ILE A 12 -10.78 17.34 -8.58
CA ILE A 12 -10.10 16.12 -9.07
C ILE A 12 -11.02 15.29 -10.01
N HIS A 13 -10.88 15.44 -11.33
CA HIS A 13 -11.55 14.60 -12.34
C HIS A 13 -10.79 13.27 -12.55
N ARG A 14 -11.34 12.17 -12.01
CA ARG A 14 -10.67 10.86 -11.84
C ARG A 14 -10.27 10.12 -13.11
N THR A 15 -10.76 10.52 -14.29
CA THR A 15 -10.54 9.82 -15.57
C THR A 15 -9.15 10.07 -16.19
N HIS A 16 -8.55 11.24 -15.98
CA HIS A 16 -7.15 11.54 -16.36
C HIS A 16 -6.12 11.21 -15.26
N LEU A 17 -6.59 10.77 -14.09
CA LEU A 17 -5.78 10.65 -12.86
C LEU A 17 -5.34 9.23 -12.52
N ILE A 18 -5.55 8.24 -13.38
CA ILE A 18 -5.12 6.86 -13.10
C ILE A 18 -3.61 6.84 -12.79
N THR A 19 -2.81 7.51 -13.61
CA THR A 19 -1.36 7.64 -13.42
C THR A 19 -1.04 8.39 -12.12
N THR A 20 -1.73 9.49 -11.83
CA THR A 20 -1.52 10.29 -10.61
C THR A 20 -1.89 9.52 -9.34
N LEU A 21 -3.02 8.81 -9.34
CA LEU A 21 -3.46 7.96 -8.25
C LEU A 21 -2.52 6.77 -8.09
N LEU A 22 -2.00 6.20 -9.17
CA LEU A 22 -1.03 5.11 -9.12
C LEU A 22 0.25 5.58 -8.44
N ILE A 23 0.81 6.71 -8.89
CA ILE A 23 2.00 7.33 -8.28
C ILE A 23 1.73 7.62 -6.80
N LEU A 24 0.56 8.16 -6.46
CA LEU A 24 0.19 8.43 -5.07
C LEU A 24 0.13 7.14 -4.22
N THR A 25 -0.48 6.06 -4.73
CA THR A 25 -0.52 4.78 -4.01
C THR A 25 0.87 4.18 -3.80
N ILE A 26 1.76 4.31 -4.79
CA ILE A 26 3.15 3.87 -4.68
C ILE A 26 3.88 4.70 -3.62
N ILE A 27 3.72 6.02 -3.62
CA ILE A 27 4.33 6.90 -2.60
C ILE A 27 3.85 6.52 -1.20
N ILE A 28 2.54 6.33 -1.01
CA ILE A 28 1.97 5.90 0.27
C ILE A 28 2.56 4.55 0.70
N GLY A 29 2.68 3.60 -0.22
CA GLY A 29 3.29 2.30 0.06
C GLY A 29 4.75 2.39 0.46
N VAL A 30 5.53 3.21 -0.25
CA VAL A 30 6.93 3.49 0.10
C VAL A 30 7.02 4.07 1.50
N VAL A 31 6.23 5.08 1.83
CA VAL A 31 6.22 5.70 3.17
C VAL A 31 5.82 4.69 4.25
N HIS A 32 4.77 3.89 4.02
CA HIS A 32 4.29 2.91 4.98
C HIS A 32 5.31 1.80 5.26
N ILE A 33 5.98 1.29 4.23
CA ILE A 33 7.05 0.30 4.38
C ILE A 33 8.23 0.89 5.15
N ASN A 34 8.61 2.15 4.88
CA ASN A 34 9.68 2.83 5.61
C ASN A 34 9.35 2.96 7.10
N LEU A 35 8.11 3.30 7.46
CA LEU A 35 7.67 3.32 8.86
C LEU A 35 7.83 1.95 9.53
N GLY A 36 7.49 0.86 8.83
CA GLY A 36 7.67 -0.50 9.34
C GLY A 36 9.14 -0.88 9.55
N LEU A 37 10.02 -0.46 8.63
CA LEU A 37 11.46 -0.67 8.74
C LEU A 37 12.08 0.13 9.90
N ILE A 38 11.64 1.36 10.13
CA ILE A 38 12.07 2.20 11.26
C ILE A 38 11.67 1.55 12.59
N ALA A 39 10.43 1.06 12.70
CA ALA A 39 9.98 0.32 13.89
C ALA A 39 10.81 -0.96 14.10
N GLY A 40 11.14 -1.67 13.02
CA GLY A 40 12.04 -2.83 13.04
C GLY A 40 13.44 -2.49 13.52
N PHE A 41 14.01 -1.36 13.05
CA PHE A 41 15.31 -0.86 13.46
C PHE A 41 15.37 -0.59 14.97
N VAL A 42 14.36 0.08 15.53
CA VAL A 42 14.28 0.34 16.98
C VAL A 42 14.22 -0.95 17.79
N ASN A 43 13.55 -1.99 17.28
CA ASN A 43 13.44 -3.29 17.96
C ASN A 43 14.78 -4.06 17.95
N VAL A 44 15.50 -4.05 16.82
CA VAL A 44 16.82 -4.72 16.67
C VAL A 44 17.90 -3.96 17.46
N LEU A 45 17.86 -2.63 17.46
CA LEU A 45 18.79 -1.80 18.23
C LEU A 45 18.75 -2.12 19.72
N LYS A 46 17.56 -2.38 20.28
CA LYS A 46 17.38 -2.74 21.69
C LYS A 46 17.82 -4.16 22.05
N LYS A 47 17.90 -5.10 21.08
CA LYS A 47 18.12 -6.54 21.37
C LYS A 47 19.48 -7.09 20.93
N HIS A 48 20.04 -6.64 19.81
CA HIS A 48 21.26 -7.23 19.21
C HIS A 48 22.38 -6.24 18.89
N GLY A 49 22.24 -4.97 19.27
CA GLY A 49 23.30 -3.97 19.18
C GLY A 49 23.41 -3.26 17.81
N MET A 50 24.16 -2.16 17.82
CA MET A 50 24.13 -1.12 16.79
C MET A 50 24.67 -1.57 15.41
N LYS A 51 25.67 -2.47 15.37
CA LYS A 51 26.24 -2.96 14.12
C LYS A 51 25.30 -3.91 13.35
N ALA A 52 24.59 -4.80 14.06
CA ALA A 52 23.59 -5.67 13.45
C ALA A 52 22.35 -4.88 13.00
N ALA A 53 21.92 -3.88 13.78
CA ALA A 53 20.79 -3.03 13.41
C ALA A 53 21.05 -2.20 12.14
N ILE A 54 22.28 -1.70 11.97
CA ILE A 54 22.70 -0.94 10.79
C ILE A 54 22.81 -1.88 9.58
N LEU A 55 23.46 -3.04 9.70
CA LEU A 55 23.63 -3.96 8.57
C LEU A 55 22.34 -4.65 8.12
N GLU A 56 21.44 -4.99 9.05
CA GLU A 56 20.18 -5.67 8.70
C GLU A 56 19.12 -4.66 8.25
N LYS A 57 18.81 -3.61 9.04
CA LYS A 57 17.61 -2.78 8.78
C LYS A 57 17.85 -1.49 8.00
N ILE A 58 19.00 -0.84 8.15
CA ILE A 58 19.31 0.38 7.38
C ILE A 58 19.61 0.03 5.92
N SER A 59 20.24 -1.12 5.66
CA SER A 59 20.52 -1.61 4.31
C SER A 59 19.25 -1.69 3.44
N TRP A 60 18.11 -2.09 4.01
CA TRP A 60 16.81 -2.11 3.32
C TRP A 60 16.29 -0.71 2.95
N MET A 61 16.47 0.29 3.83
CA MET A 61 16.11 1.69 3.52
C MET A 61 17.01 2.26 2.42
N VAL A 62 18.32 2.00 2.50
CA VAL A 62 19.30 2.46 1.50
C VAL A 62 19.04 1.79 0.15
N LEU A 63 18.63 0.52 0.14
CA LEU A 63 18.23 -0.19 -1.08
C LEU A 63 17.01 0.46 -1.74
N GLN A 64 15.99 0.80 -0.95
CA GLN A 64 14.79 1.46 -1.47
C GLN A 64 15.10 2.86 -2.02
N LEU A 65 15.98 3.62 -1.34
CA LEU A 65 16.44 4.93 -1.80
C LEU A 65 17.28 4.83 -3.09
N GLY A 66 18.20 3.86 -3.17
CA GLY A 66 19.02 3.62 -4.37
C GLY A 66 18.16 3.24 -5.58
N ALA A 67 17.16 2.36 -5.39
CA ALA A 67 16.19 2.00 -6.41
C ALA A 67 15.36 3.19 -6.88
N PHE A 68 14.87 4.02 -5.95
CA PHE A 68 14.10 5.23 -6.29
C PHE A 68 14.96 6.24 -7.07
N LEU A 69 16.19 6.49 -6.63
CA LEU A 69 17.09 7.44 -7.27
C LEU A 69 17.49 7.00 -8.69
N LEU A 70 17.69 5.69 -8.91
CA LEU A 70 17.96 5.12 -10.22
C LEU A 70 16.76 5.27 -11.16
N LEU A 71 15.55 4.90 -10.71
CA LEU A 71 14.33 5.01 -11.53
C LEU A 71 14.05 6.47 -11.93
N PHE A 72 14.12 7.41 -10.98
CA PHE A 72 13.89 8.83 -11.26
C PHE A 72 15.01 9.46 -12.10
N GLY A 73 16.24 8.96 -11.98
CA GLY A 73 17.35 9.34 -12.87
C GLY A 73 17.16 8.84 -14.30
N MET A 74 16.64 7.61 -14.49
CA MET A 74 16.30 7.08 -15.82
C MET A 74 15.13 7.83 -16.49
N MET A 75 14.18 8.33 -15.68
CA MET A 75 13.07 9.14 -16.16
C MET A 75 13.44 10.61 -16.44
N GLY A 76 14.71 11.00 -16.26
CA GLY A 76 15.19 12.35 -16.57
C GLY A 76 14.75 13.44 -15.58
N ILE A 77 14.17 13.07 -14.44
CA ILE A 77 13.76 14.02 -13.39
C ILE A 77 14.98 14.48 -12.56
N ILE A 78 16.00 13.62 -12.46
CA ILE A 78 17.24 13.87 -11.72
C ILE A 78 18.41 13.91 -12.72
N PRO A 79 19.31 14.91 -12.64
CA PRO A 79 20.32 15.15 -13.67
C PRO A 79 21.31 14.00 -13.91
N THR A 80 21.46 13.05 -12.99
CA THR A 80 22.31 11.85 -13.23
C THR A 80 21.77 10.59 -12.53
N PRO A 81 21.64 9.45 -13.24
CA PRO A 81 21.27 8.16 -12.63
C PRO A 81 22.45 7.43 -11.96
N MET A 82 23.71 7.85 -12.22
CA MET A 82 24.92 7.20 -11.69
C MET A 82 24.98 7.10 -10.15
N PRO A 83 24.63 8.15 -9.37
CA PRO A 83 24.62 8.05 -7.91
C PRO A 83 23.64 6.99 -7.40
N GLY A 84 22.50 6.81 -8.09
CA GLY A 84 21.49 5.81 -7.75
C GLY A 84 22.02 4.38 -7.92
N ALA A 85 22.70 4.10 -9.02
CA ALA A 85 23.32 2.79 -9.27
C ALA A 85 24.40 2.45 -8.23
N GLY A 86 25.25 3.43 -7.86
CA GLY A 86 26.27 3.22 -6.84
C GLY A 86 25.69 2.90 -5.46
N ILE A 87 24.69 3.68 -5.03
CA ILE A 87 23.99 3.45 -3.74
C ILE A 87 23.29 2.09 -3.73
N LEU A 88 22.68 1.69 -4.86
CA LEU A 88 22.00 0.41 -4.99
C LEU A 88 22.99 -0.76 -4.86
N ILE A 89 24.15 -0.70 -5.52
CA ILE A 89 25.19 -1.73 -5.40
C ILE A 89 25.70 -1.82 -3.96
N ILE A 90 25.99 -0.67 -3.32
CA ILE A 90 26.42 -0.62 -1.91
C ILE A 90 25.36 -1.26 -1.00
N SER A 91 24.08 -0.95 -1.25
CA SER A 91 22.97 -1.49 -0.47
C SER A 91 22.88 -3.01 -0.56
N ILE A 92 23.05 -3.59 -1.76
CA ILE A 92 23.03 -5.04 -1.97
C ILE A 92 24.20 -5.71 -1.26
N VAL A 93 25.40 -5.11 -1.32
CA VAL A 93 26.59 -5.63 -0.61
C VAL A 93 26.38 -5.61 0.90
N MET A 94 25.85 -4.52 1.46
CA MET A 94 25.53 -4.44 2.88
C MET A 94 24.44 -5.44 3.30
N LEU A 95 23.45 -5.68 2.43
CA LEU A 95 22.37 -6.65 2.64
C LEU A 95 22.91 -8.08 2.74
N ILE A 96 23.75 -8.48 1.80
CA ILE A 96 24.35 -9.82 1.75
C ILE A 96 25.32 -10.02 2.92
N ALA A 97 26.07 -8.99 3.30
CA ALA A 97 26.96 -9.05 4.47
C ALA A 97 26.19 -9.14 5.80
N GLY A 98 24.95 -8.65 5.86
CA GLY A 98 24.15 -8.54 7.09
C GLY A 98 23.23 -9.73 7.31
N GLU A 99 22.41 -10.03 6.31
CA GLU A 99 21.38 -11.09 6.36
C GLU A 99 21.81 -12.34 5.57
N GLY A 100 22.89 -12.28 4.78
CA GLY A 100 23.35 -13.45 4.01
C GLY A 100 22.37 -13.89 2.94
N ALA A 101 22.17 -15.21 2.81
CA ALA A 101 21.28 -15.78 1.79
C ALA A 101 19.79 -15.46 2.01
N THR A 102 19.35 -15.14 3.23
CA THR A 102 17.95 -14.78 3.49
C THR A 102 17.59 -13.44 2.85
N ALA A 103 18.56 -12.54 2.72
CA ALA A 103 18.39 -11.24 2.08
C ALA A 103 17.93 -11.37 0.62
N ILE A 104 18.50 -12.31 -0.13
CA ILE A 104 18.16 -12.56 -1.54
C ILE A 104 16.72 -13.08 -1.67
N LEU A 105 16.28 -13.91 -0.72
CA LEU A 105 14.91 -14.44 -0.69
C LEU A 105 13.88 -13.37 -0.33
N GLU A 106 14.28 -12.34 0.44
CA GLU A 106 13.41 -11.23 0.82
C GLU A 106 13.34 -10.09 -0.22
N LEU A 107 14.28 -10.01 -1.18
CA LEU A 107 14.27 -8.96 -2.21
C LEU A 107 12.95 -8.90 -3.02
N PRO A 108 12.40 -10.03 -3.52
CA PRO A 108 11.10 -10.01 -4.20
C PRO A 108 9.95 -9.54 -3.29
N SER A 109 10.06 -9.74 -1.97
CA SER A 109 9.03 -9.31 -1.02
C SER A 109 8.86 -7.80 -1.04
N ILE A 110 9.93 -7.00 -1.14
CA ILE A 110 9.80 -5.54 -1.16
C ILE A 110 9.04 -5.07 -2.41
N LEU A 111 9.40 -5.60 -3.58
CA LEU A 111 8.68 -5.28 -4.81
C LEU A 111 7.22 -5.70 -4.71
N SER A 112 6.95 -6.90 -4.20
CA SER A 112 5.59 -7.39 -3.96
C SER A 112 4.81 -6.48 -3.02
N ASN A 113 5.42 -6.02 -1.93
CA ASN A 113 4.80 -5.14 -0.94
C ASN A 113 4.46 -3.78 -1.57
N ILE A 114 5.37 -3.14 -2.31
CA ILE A 114 5.10 -1.87 -3.00
C ILE A 114 3.97 -2.04 -4.03
N LEU A 115 4.05 -3.09 -4.86
CA LEU A 115 3.02 -3.38 -5.86
C LEU A 115 1.67 -3.70 -5.23
N SER A 116 1.63 -4.24 -4.02
CA SER A 116 0.39 -4.55 -3.30
C SER A 116 -0.47 -3.30 -3.02
N TYR A 117 0.14 -2.11 -2.90
CA TYR A 117 -0.59 -0.85 -2.73
C TYR A 117 -1.37 -0.43 -3.99
N SER A 118 -1.00 -0.93 -5.17
CA SER A 118 -1.80 -0.73 -6.41
C SER A 118 -3.23 -1.25 -6.26
N ARG A 119 -3.46 -2.17 -5.33
CA ARG A 119 -4.79 -2.69 -5.00
C ARG A 119 -5.75 -1.61 -4.49
N LEU A 120 -5.24 -0.59 -3.79
CA LEU A 120 -6.05 0.55 -3.33
C LEU A 120 -6.63 1.32 -4.53
N LEU A 121 -5.81 1.52 -5.56
CA LEU A 121 -6.24 2.14 -6.82
C LEU A 121 -7.22 1.23 -7.56
N ALA A 122 -6.94 -0.07 -7.67
CA ALA A 122 -7.80 -1.02 -8.39
C ALA A 122 -9.22 -1.04 -7.83
N VAL A 123 -9.37 -1.04 -6.50
CA VAL A 123 -10.67 -1.02 -5.82
C VAL A 123 -11.40 0.30 -6.07
N GLY A 124 -10.69 1.43 -6.00
CA GLY A 124 -11.26 2.75 -6.29
C GLY A 124 -11.74 2.90 -7.74
N LEU A 125 -10.95 2.42 -8.71
CA LEU A 125 -11.33 2.44 -10.13
C LEU A 125 -12.48 1.48 -10.43
N SER A 126 -12.50 0.30 -9.80
CA SER A 126 -13.58 -0.66 -9.95
C SER A 126 -14.92 -0.08 -9.51
N SER A 127 -14.98 0.61 -8.37
CA SER A 127 -16.22 1.24 -7.91
C SER A 127 -16.74 2.33 -8.86
N ILE A 128 -15.83 3.12 -9.45
CA ILE A 128 -16.21 4.12 -10.47
C ILE A 128 -16.73 3.44 -11.72
N GLY A 129 -16.08 2.36 -12.16
CA GLY A 129 -16.53 1.56 -13.31
C GLY A 129 -17.92 0.96 -13.10
N ILE A 130 -18.20 0.39 -11.93
CA ILE A 130 -19.52 -0.15 -11.58
C ILE A 130 -20.57 0.97 -11.55
N ALA A 131 -20.28 2.10 -10.90
CA ALA A 131 -21.20 3.24 -10.86
C ALA A 131 -21.51 3.77 -12.27
N SER A 132 -20.48 3.92 -13.11
CA SER A 132 -20.64 4.34 -14.51
C SER A 132 -21.50 3.34 -15.29
N ALA A 133 -21.26 2.04 -15.16
CA ALA A 133 -22.05 1.01 -15.84
C ALA A 133 -23.51 1.02 -15.39
N VAL A 134 -23.78 1.14 -14.09
CA VAL A 134 -25.14 1.23 -13.54
C VAL A 134 -25.86 2.48 -14.06
N ASN A 135 -25.17 3.62 -14.14
CA ASN A 135 -25.73 4.85 -14.71
C ASN A 135 -26.08 4.66 -16.18
N THR A 136 -25.15 4.15 -17.00
CA THR A 136 -25.41 3.90 -18.43
C THR A 136 -26.57 2.93 -18.65
N MET A 137 -26.64 1.85 -17.86
CA MET A 137 -27.77 0.90 -17.94
C MET A 137 -29.09 1.56 -17.53
N SER A 138 -29.09 2.38 -16.48
CA SER A 138 -30.29 3.08 -16.00
C SER A 138 -30.77 4.13 -17.02
N ASP A 139 -29.86 4.90 -17.60
CA ASP A 139 -30.16 5.91 -18.63
C ASP A 139 -30.75 5.27 -19.89
N MET A 140 -30.17 4.14 -20.34
CA MET A 140 -30.70 3.37 -21.46
C MET A 140 -32.14 2.88 -21.20
N LEU A 141 -32.43 2.43 -19.99
CA LEU A 141 -33.77 1.97 -19.60
C LEU A 141 -34.77 3.14 -19.52
N ILE A 142 -34.34 4.31 -19.04
CA ILE A 142 -35.17 5.52 -19.01
C ILE A 142 -35.51 5.99 -20.43
N SER A 143 -34.54 5.95 -21.34
CA SER A 143 -34.73 6.38 -22.74
C SER A 143 -35.74 5.53 -23.52
N ASN A 144 -35.96 4.28 -23.12
CA ASN A 144 -36.97 3.40 -23.72
C ASN A 144 -38.40 3.74 -23.27
N GLY A 145 -38.57 4.55 -22.22
CA GLY A 145 -39.85 5.06 -21.73
C GLY A 145 -40.81 4.01 -21.15
N GLY A 146 -41.94 4.47 -20.63
CA GLY A 146 -43.03 3.60 -20.13
C GLY A 146 -42.66 2.75 -18.92
N PHE A 147 -42.96 1.44 -18.98
CA PHE A 147 -42.72 0.48 -17.89
C PHE A 147 -41.23 0.32 -17.54
N PHE A 148 -40.32 0.57 -18.49
CA PHE A 148 -38.87 0.45 -18.27
C PHE A 148 -38.31 1.45 -17.26
N ILE A 149 -39.03 2.55 -16.97
CA ILE A 149 -38.63 3.53 -15.94
C ILE A 149 -38.64 2.91 -14.54
N ILE A 150 -39.63 2.05 -14.23
CA ILE A 150 -39.69 1.35 -12.94
C ILE A 150 -38.48 0.43 -12.79
N PHE A 151 -38.12 -0.27 -13.86
CA PHE A 151 -36.95 -1.14 -13.88
C PHE A 151 -35.64 -0.35 -13.77
N ALA A 152 -35.55 0.82 -14.40
CA ALA A 152 -34.41 1.72 -14.27
C ALA A 152 -34.19 2.16 -12.82
N VAL A 153 -35.25 2.53 -12.11
CA VAL A 153 -35.17 2.90 -10.68
C VAL A 153 -34.67 1.73 -9.83
N ILE A 154 -35.15 0.51 -10.09
CA ILE A 154 -34.70 -0.70 -9.38
C ILE A 154 -33.21 -0.94 -9.63
N VAL A 155 -32.78 -0.92 -10.90
CA VAL A 155 -31.36 -1.12 -11.28
C VAL A 155 -30.48 -0.04 -10.68
N PHE A 156 -30.92 1.22 -10.69
CA PHE A 156 -30.18 2.34 -10.12
C PHE A 156 -29.97 2.19 -8.62
N ILE A 157 -31.05 1.91 -7.87
CA ILE A 157 -31.00 1.76 -6.40
C ILE A 157 -30.19 0.53 -6.04
N LEU A 158 -30.46 -0.62 -6.65
CA LEU A 158 -29.79 -1.88 -6.34
C LEU A 158 -28.31 -1.82 -6.72
N GLY A 159 -27.98 -1.28 -7.89
CA GLY A 159 -26.62 -1.12 -8.37
C GLY A 159 -25.79 -0.19 -7.49
N HIS A 160 -26.34 0.95 -7.08
CA HIS A 160 -25.64 1.85 -6.16
C HIS A 160 -25.51 1.26 -4.75
N THR A 161 -26.55 0.61 -4.24
CA THR A 161 -26.50 -0.03 -2.92
C THR A 161 -25.40 -1.10 -2.87
N LEU A 162 -25.33 -1.96 -3.89
CA LEU A 162 -24.30 -2.99 -4.00
C LEU A 162 -22.90 -2.38 -4.17
N ASN A 163 -22.76 -1.36 -5.04
CA ASN A 163 -21.49 -0.66 -5.21
C ASN A 163 -21.01 -0.03 -3.89
N THR A 164 -21.90 0.61 -3.13
CA THR A 164 -21.57 1.20 -1.82
C THR A 164 -21.15 0.13 -0.82
N ALA A 165 -21.86 -0.99 -0.75
CA ALA A 165 -21.50 -2.09 0.16
C ALA A 165 -20.09 -2.64 -0.15
N LEU A 166 -19.80 -2.91 -1.43
CA LEU A 166 -18.49 -3.39 -1.87
C LEU A 166 -17.38 -2.37 -1.61
N SER A 167 -17.65 -1.09 -1.85
CA SER A 167 -16.70 0.00 -1.64
C SER A 167 -16.38 0.28 -0.18
N ILE A 168 -17.20 -0.18 0.76
CA ILE A 168 -16.89 -0.11 2.20
C ILE A 168 -16.07 -1.34 2.63
N ILE A 169 -16.49 -2.54 2.21
CA ILE A 169 -15.89 -3.80 2.67
C ILE A 169 -14.50 -4.02 2.05
N ALA A 170 -14.36 -3.81 0.74
CA ALA A 170 -13.13 -4.15 0.02
C ALA A 170 -11.90 -3.36 0.52
N PRO A 171 -11.96 -2.01 0.69
CA PRO A 171 -10.84 -1.28 1.26
C PRO A 171 -10.48 -1.71 2.68
N GLY A 172 -11.47 -2.08 3.50
CA GLY A 172 -11.24 -2.57 4.86
C GLY A 172 -10.41 -3.85 4.89
N LEU A 173 -10.77 -4.85 4.07
CA LEU A 173 -10.01 -6.10 3.96
C LEU A 173 -8.61 -5.87 3.40
N HIS A 174 -8.46 -4.93 2.45
CA HIS A 174 -7.15 -4.60 1.90
C HIS A 174 -6.28 -3.85 2.91
N ALA A 175 -6.83 -2.95 3.71
CA ALA A 175 -6.11 -2.28 4.79
C ALA A 175 -5.56 -3.29 5.82
N LEU A 176 -6.38 -4.29 6.20
CA LEU A 176 -5.95 -5.36 7.10
C LEU A 176 -4.79 -6.17 6.51
N ARG A 177 -4.84 -6.46 5.20
CA ARG A 177 -3.74 -7.15 4.51
C ARG A 177 -2.45 -6.34 4.54
N LEU A 178 -2.51 -5.04 4.21
CA LEU A 178 -1.36 -4.15 4.25
C LEU A 178 -0.74 -4.16 5.67
N GLN A 179 -1.57 -4.04 6.71
CA GLN A 179 -1.09 -4.06 8.10
C GLN A 179 -0.47 -5.40 8.51
N TYR A 180 -1.13 -6.52 8.22
CA TYR A 180 -0.69 -7.83 8.69
C TYR A 180 0.49 -8.39 7.90
N VAL A 181 0.44 -8.29 6.57
CA VAL A 181 1.40 -8.94 5.68
C VAL A 181 2.59 -8.03 5.36
N GLU A 182 2.36 -6.73 5.25
CA GLU A 182 3.40 -5.81 4.74
C GLU A 182 4.02 -4.96 5.83
N PHE A 183 3.27 -4.59 6.86
CA PHE A 183 3.76 -3.77 7.98
C PHE A 183 4.27 -4.64 9.15
N PHE A 184 3.44 -5.53 9.70
CA PHE A 184 3.80 -6.32 10.89
C PHE A 184 4.97 -7.26 10.66
N THR A 185 5.08 -7.85 9.47
CA THR A 185 6.21 -8.74 9.12
C THR A 185 7.58 -8.05 9.20
N LYS A 186 7.63 -6.71 9.17
CA LYS A 186 8.90 -5.95 9.17
C LYS A 186 9.50 -5.75 10.56
N PHE A 187 8.69 -5.80 11.62
CA PHE A 187 9.15 -5.55 13.00
C PHE A 187 8.66 -6.56 14.04
N TYR A 188 7.54 -7.24 13.79
CA TYR A 188 6.92 -8.14 14.73
C TYR A 188 7.52 -9.55 14.60
N LYS A 189 8.14 -10.03 15.68
CA LYS A 189 8.54 -11.43 15.83
C LYS A 189 7.54 -12.10 16.78
N GLY A 190 6.86 -13.14 16.30
CA GLY A 190 5.92 -13.94 17.10
C GLY A 190 6.62 -14.78 18.17
N GLY A 191 5.84 -15.45 19.02
CA GLY A 191 6.36 -16.38 20.04
C GLY A 191 6.69 -15.76 21.41
N GLY A 192 6.17 -14.56 21.70
CA GLY A 192 6.23 -13.98 23.05
C GLY A 192 5.37 -14.77 24.05
N ARG A 193 5.69 -14.67 25.34
CA ARG A 193 4.82 -15.18 26.41
C ARG A 193 3.69 -14.20 26.65
N ILE A 194 2.46 -14.69 26.61
CA ILE A 194 1.28 -13.90 26.99
C ILE A 194 1.50 -13.45 28.44
N TYR A 195 1.37 -12.14 28.68
CA TYR A 195 1.43 -11.60 30.02
C TYR A 195 0.26 -12.17 30.84
N ASN A 196 0.58 -13.00 31.82
CA ASN A 196 -0.38 -13.48 32.80
C ASN A 196 -0.16 -12.71 34.11
N PRO A 197 -0.96 -11.68 34.42
CA PRO A 197 -0.79 -10.93 35.65
C PRO A 197 -1.00 -11.84 36.86
N PHE A 198 -0.29 -11.55 37.96
CA PHE A 198 -0.64 -12.12 39.25
C PHE A 198 -2.00 -11.55 39.67
N GLY A 199 -3.06 -12.35 39.52
CA GLY A 199 -4.41 -11.94 39.85
C GLY A 199 -5.39 -13.10 39.69
N TYR A 200 -6.50 -13.03 40.42
CA TYR A 200 -7.59 -13.98 40.28
C TYR A 200 -8.48 -13.54 39.11
N LYS A 201 -8.66 -14.39 38.10
CA LYS A 201 -9.78 -14.26 37.17
C LYS A 201 -11.05 -14.59 37.97
N ARG A 202 -11.77 -13.58 38.44
CA ARG A 202 -13.08 -13.76 39.06
C ARG A 202 -14.07 -14.10 37.94
N ILE A 203 -14.55 -15.34 37.91
CA ILE A 203 -15.50 -15.84 36.89
C ILE A 203 -16.94 -15.85 37.43
N TYR A 204 -17.12 -15.78 38.76
CA TYR A 204 -18.41 -16.03 39.43
C TYR A 204 -18.78 -14.97 40.48
N THR A 205 -18.21 -13.78 40.43
CA THR A 205 -18.63 -12.67 41.30
C THR A 205 -18.36 -11.38 40.56
N GLU A 206 -19.44 -10.75 40.10
CA GLU A 206 -19.47 -9.30 39.89
C GLU A 206 -19.58 -8.63 41.26
N GLU A 207 -19.23 -7.36 41.38
CA GLU A 207 -19.51 -6.60 42.61
C GLU A 207 -20.98 -6.74 43.03
#